data_AF-A0A8T9B498-F1
#
_entry.id   AF-A0A8T9B498-F1
#
_cell.length_a   1.000
_cell.length_b   1.000
_cell.length_c   1.000
_cell.angle_alpha   90.00
_cell.angle_beta   90.00
_cell.angle_gamma   90.00
#
_symmetry.space_group_name_H-M   'P 1'
#
loop_
_entity.id
_entity.type
_entity.pdbx_description
1 polymer ?
#
loop_
_entity_poly.entity_id
_entity_poly.type
_entity_poly.pdbx_seq_one_letter_code
_entity_poly.pdbx_strand_id
1 'polypeptide(L)'
;MATVIPQGLISRDSVLDDFALWPKTEVLRIEALSDKLVIAELQAIMEGCGYSWHKINQLLQAELDKEALEFTLEDGDIIFEWNNLCDQKRQWETKRSHSVQSTEFKRDCLINLKIIPFKAGLGIEGLNLVTTNTDKPNLSTKDLWVDFDKWETLTNYDSSVSEGTEESTYEDDESESEED
;
A
#
# COMPACT_ATOMS: atom_id res chain seq x y z
N MET A 1 37.57 -47.55 4.15
CA MET A 1 36.68 -46.91 5.14
C MET A 1 36.26 -45.58 4.55
N ALA A 2 34.99 -45.44 4.16
CA ALA A 2 34.46 -44.21 3.60
C ALA A 2 33.63 -43.50 4.67
N THR A 3 34.06 -42.30 5.07
CA THR A 3 33.34 -41.46 6.02
C THR A 3 32.30 -40.66 5.25
N VAL A 4 31.03 -41.00 5.42
CA VAL A 4 29.91 -40.19 4.94
C VAL A 4 29.69 -39.05 5.93
N ILE A 5 29.88 -37.82 5.48
CA ILE A 5 29.53 -36.62 6.25
C ILE A 5 28.02 -36.38 6.05
N PRO A 6 27.20 -36.32 7.12
CA PRO A 6 25.79 -35.98 6.97
C PRO A 6 25.69 -34.48 6.62
N GLN A 7 25.14 -34.18 5.46
CA GLN A 7 24.71 -32.82 5.14
C GLN A 7 23.56 -32.45 6.08
N GLY A 8 23.76 -31.38 6.85
CA GLY A 8 22.76 -30.86 7.77
C GLY A 8 21.47 -30.51 7.03
N LEU A 9 20.38 -31.18 7.42
CA LEU A 9 19.02 -30.73 7.14
C LEU A 9 18.83 -29.39 7.85
N ILE A 10 19.06 -28.28 7.14
CA ILE A 10 18.52 -26.98 7.55
C ILE A 10 17.00 -27.13 7.44
N SER A 11 16.33 -27.22 8.59
CA SER A 11 14.88 -27.38 8.65
C SER A 11 14.24 -26.14 8.05
N ARG A 12 13.40 -26.32 7.03
CA ARG A 12 12.66 -25.21 6.38
C ARG A 12 11.83 -24.41 7.38
N ASP A 13 11.45 -25.04 8.49
CA ASP A 13 10.67 -24.43 9.56
C ASP A 13 11.43 -23.29 10.27
N SER A 14 12.76 -23.37 10.42
CA SER A 14 13.54 -22.30 11.08
C SER A 14 13.63 -21.03 10.23
N VAL A 15 13.64 -21.19 8.90
CA VAL A 15 13.70 -20.06 7.95
C VAL A 15 12.36 -19.32 7.90
N LEU A 16 11.24 -20.03 8.09
CA LEU A 16 9.90 -19.44 8.14
C LEU A 16 9.66 -18.69 9.45
N ASP A 17 10.17 -19.21 10.58
CA ASP A 17 10.09 -18.54 11.88
C ASP A 17 10.90 -17.23 11.93
N ASP A 18 12.13 -17.25 11.40
CA ASP A 18 12.97 -16.04 11.32
C ASP A 18 12.35 -14.96 10.43
N PHE A 19 11.67 -15.37 9.36
CA PHE A 19 10.97 -14.45 8.46
C PHE A 19 9.75 -13.79 9.12
N ALA A 20 8.96 -14.55 9.89
CA ALA A 20 7.80 -14.03 10.61
C ALA A 20 8.17 -13.01 11.70
N LEU A 21 9.39 -13.10 12.24
CA LEU A 21 9.90 -12.18 13.26
C LEU A 21 10.60 -10.94 12.69
N TRP A 22 10.86 -10.90 11.38
CA TRP A 22 11.59 -9.80 10.75
C TRP A 22 10.96 -8.42 10.99
N PRO A 23 9.64 -8.19 10.81
CA PRO A 23 9.05 -6.87 11.02
C PRO A 23 9.25 -6.37 12.45
N LYS A 24 9.05 -7.25 13.44
CA LYS A 24 9.24 -6.89 14.86
C LYS A 24 10.70 -6.54 15.15
N THR A 25 11.63 -7.31 14.61
CA THR A 25 13.07 -7.08 14.76
C THR A 25 13.49 -5.75 14.13
N GLU A 26 12.93 -5.44 12.96
CA GLU A 26 13.23 -4.21 12.24
C GLU A 26 12.66 -2.97 12.93
N VAL A 27 11.45 -3.04 13.51
CA VAL A 27 10.90 -1.96 14.34
C VAL A 27 11.83 -1.68 15.53
N LEU A 28 12.20 -2.71 16.29
CA LEU A 28 13.10 -2.55 17.44
C LEU A 28 14.47 -1.97 17.04
N ARG A 29 15.01 -2.38 15.88
CA ARG A 29 16.24 -1.81 15.34
C ARG A 29 16.10 -0.31 15.10
N ILE A 30 15.02 0.12 14.45
CA ILE A 30 14.77 1.53 14.10
C ILE A 30 14.50 2.37 15.37
N GLU A 31 13.75 1.84 16.33
CA GLU A 31 13.51 2.49 17.62
C GLU A 31 14.81 2.72 18.40
N ALA A 32 15.77 1.80 18.30
CA ALA A 32 17.09 1.94 18.91
C ALA A 32 18.02 2.91 18.16
N LEU A 33 17.67 3.39 16.96
CA LEU A 33 18.49 4.33 16.21
C LEU A 33 18.45 5.73 16.84
N SER A 34 19.63 6.37 16.86
CA SER A 34 19.71 7.81 17.11
C SER A 34 18.98 8.60 16.02
N ASP A 35 18.45 9.78 16.36
CA ASP A 35 17.76 10.67 15.42
C ASP A 35 18.56 10.96 14.14
N LYS A 36 19.89 11.08 14.24
CA LYS A 36 20.76 11.31 13.08
C LYS A 36 20.75 10.12 12.11
N LEU A 37 20.73 8.90 12.63
CA LEU A 37 20.70 7.69 11.82
C LEU A 37 19.33 7.48 11.19
N VAL A 38 18.24 7.77 11.92
CA VAL A 38 16.88 7.76 11.36
C VAL A 38 16.79 8.72 10.18
N ILE A 39 17.27 9.96 10.34
CA ILE A 39 17.27 10.95 9.27
C ILE A 39 18.09 10.47 8.07
N ALA A 40 19.30 9.97 8.29
CA ALA A 40 20.19 9.53 7.21
C ALA A 40 19.60 8.34 6.42
N GLU A 41 19.05 7.34 7.12
CA GLU A 41 18.46 6.16 6.47
C GLU A 41 17.20 6.53 5.70
N LEU A 42 16.32 7.36 6.29
CA LEU A 42 15.13 7.84 5.61
C LEU A 42 15.48 8.67 4.36
N GLN A 43 16.48 9.56 4.44
CA GLN A 43 16.95 10.34 3.30
C GLN A 43 17.44 9.44 2.16
N ALA A 44 18.22 8.40 2.47
CA ALA A 44 18.69 7.44 1.47
C ALA A 44 17.51 6.77 0.75
N ILE A 45 16.48 6.33 1.48
CA ILE A 45 15.27 5.74 0.89
C ILE A 45 14.51 6.76 0.02
N MET A 46 14.38 8.00 0.49
CA MET A 46 13.74 9.08 -0.25
C MET A 46 14.51 9.46 -1.52
N GLU A 47 15.81 9.19 -1.58
CA GLU A 47 16.65 9.30 -2.78
C GLU A 47 16.60 8.05 -3.68
N GLY A 48 15.87 7.01 -3.28
CA GLY A 48 15.74 5.76 -4.02
C GLY A 48 16.85 4.76 -3.74
N CYS A 49 17.62 4.90 -2.67
CA CYS A 49 18.63 3.93 -2.29
C CYS A 49 17.99 2.75 -1.55
N GLY A 50 18.14 1.54 -2.11
CA GLY A 50 17.75 0.29 -1.44
C GLY A 50 16.24 0.11 -1.22
N TYR A 51 15.40 0.87 -1.92
CA TYR A 51 13.95 0.82 -1.76
C TYR A 51 13.23 0.95 -3.11
N SER A 52 12.36 0.00 -3.43
CA SER A 52 11.64 -0.10 -4.70
C SER A 52 10.23 0.51 -4.60
N TRP A 53 10.13 1.84 -4.56
CA TRP A 53 8.88 2.58 -4.45
C TRP A 53 7.80 2.15 -5.46
N HIS A 54 8.14 2.08 -6.75
CA HIS A 54 7.16 1.79 -7.81
C HIS A 54 6.73 0.34 -7.79
N LYS A 55 7.68 -0.58 -7.60
CA LYS A 55 7.35 -2.00 -7.55
C LYS A 55 6.47 -2.32 -6.33
N ILE A 56 6.73 -1.72 -5.17
CA ILE A 56 5.87 -1.84 -3.99
C ILE A 56 4.48 -1.28 -4.29
N ASN A 57 4.38 -0.07 -4.86
CA ASN A 57 3.07 0.51 -5.22
C ASN A 57 2.26 -0.41 -6.13
N GLN A 58 2.90 -0.97 -7.16
CA GLN A 58 2.25 -1.90 -8.08
C GLN A 58 1.72 -3.15 -7.37
N LEU A 59 2.49 -3.72 -6.45
CA LEU A 59 2.07 -4.91 -5.71
C LEU A 59 0.96 -4.61 -4.71
N LEU A 60 1.02 -3.47 -4.01
CA LEU A 60 -0.06 -3.05 -3.12
C LEU A 60 -1.38 -2.82 -3.88
N GLN A 61 -1.33 -2.18 -5.05
CA GLN A 61 -2.50 -2.09 -5.93
C GLN A 61 -3.01 -3.48 -6.32
N ALA A 62 -2.13 -4.41 -6.66
CA ALA A 62 -2.53 -5.76 -7.05
C ALA A 62 -3.14 -6.57 -5.90
N GLU A 63 -2.73 -6.33 -4.65
CA GLU A 63 -3.36 -6.97 -3.48
C GLU A 63 -4.71 -6.32 -3.13
N LEU A 64 -4.85 -4.99 -3.29
CA LEU A 64 -6.14 -4.31 -3.20
C LEU A 64 -7.11 -4.79 -4.30
N ASP A 65 -6.63 -4.91 -5.54
CA ASP A 65 -7.39 -5.43 -6.70
C ASP A 65 -7.80 -6.91 -6.57
N LYS A 66 -7.27 -7.63 -5.59
CA LYS A 66 -7.68 -9.01 -5.26
C LYS A 66 -8.52 -9.11 -3.99
N GLU A 67 -8.87 -7.98 -3.36
CA GLU A 67 -9.53 -7.93 -2.05
C GLU A 67 -8.69 -8.58 -0.93
N ALA A 68 -7.37 -8.71 -1.12
CA ALA A 68 -6.46 -9.19 -0.08
C ALA A 68 -6.06 -8.07 0.89
N LEU A 69 -6.25 -6.82 0.47
CA LEU A 69 -6.19 -5.62 1.31
C LEU A 69 -7.53 -4.91 1.26
N GLU A 70 -7.92 -4.34 2.39
CA GLU A 70 -9.02 -3.37 2.46
C GLU A 70 -8.42 -1.97 2.57
N PHE A 71 -9.18 -0.97 2.11
CA PHE A 71 -8.83 0.43 2.33
C PHE A 71 -9.81 1.04 3.32
N THR A 72 -9.26 1.58 4.39
CA THR A 72 -9.98 2.39 5.37
C THR A 72 -9.26 3.73 5.55
N LEU A 73 -9.97 4.72 6.09
CA LEU A 73 -9.38 6.01 6.46
C LEU A 73 -8.81 6.01 7.88
N GLU A 74 -8.61 4.82 8.46
CA GLU A 74 -8.13 4.66 9.83
C GLU A 74 -6.60 4.67 9.87
N ASP A 75 -6.06 5.29 10.92
CA ASP A 75 -4.62 5.27 11.21
C ASP A 75 -4.14 3.83 11.38
N GLY A 76 -3.04 3.47 10.70
CA GLY A 76 -2.52 2.11 10.67
C GLY A 76 -3.06 1.21 9.55
N ASP A 77 -4.04 1.67 8.77
CA ASP A 77 -4.45 1.01 7.52
C ASP A 77 -3.31 1.02 6.50
N ILE A 78 -3.06 -0.13 5.87
CA ILE A 78 -1.87 -0.31 5.01
C ILE A 78 -1.89 0.63 3.82
N ILE A 79 -3.05 0.81 3.17
CA ILE A 79 -3.17 1.62 1.96
C ILE A 79 -3.17 3.10 2.33
N PHE A 80 -3.83 3.48 3.42
CA PHE A 80 -3.76 4.85 3.95
C PHE A 80 -2.33 5.26 4.31
N GLU A 81 -1.62 4.44 5.10
CA GLU A 81 -0.23 4.69 5.49
C GLU A 81 0.69 4.77 4.27
N TRP A 82 0.49 3.87 3.30
CA TRP A 82 1.26 3.90 2.06
C TRP A 82 1.04 5.19 1.28
N ASN A 83 -0.21 5.60 1.09
CA ASN A 83 -0.53 6.82 0.35
C ASN A 83 0.02 8.08 1.05
N ASN A 84 0.02 8.11 2.39
CA ASN A 84 0.69 9.16 3.17
C ASN A 84 2.20 9.19 2.92
N LEU A 85 2.87 8.04 2.84
CA LEU A 85 4.30 7.96 2.50
C LEU A 85 4.57 8.42 1.06
N CYS A 86 3.68 8.10 0.12
CA CYS A 86 3.77 8.58 -1.25
C CYS A 86 3.73 10.11 -1.32
N ASP A 87 2.87 10.74 -0.51
CA ASP A 87 2.83 12.19 -0.36
C ASP A 87 4.14 12.76 0.19
N GLN A 88 4.71 12.13 1.22
CA GLN A 88 6.02 12.55 1.75
C GLN A 88 7.11 12.45 0.67
N LYS A 89 7.11 11.37 -0.13
CA LYS A 89 8.05 11.17 -1.24
C LYS A 89 7.89 12.23 -2.33
N ARG A 90 6.66 12.58 -2.73
CA ARG A 90 6.41 13.67 -3.69
C ARG A 90 6.88 15.03 -3.16
N GLN A 91 6.63 15.31 -1.89
CA GLN A 91 7.09 16.54 -1.25
C GLN A 91 8.62 16.59 -1.19
N TRP A 92 9.27 15.47 -0.87
CA TRP A 92 10.72 15.35 -0.90
C TRP A 92 11.30 15.65 -2.29
N GLU A 93 10.72 15.11 -3.36
CA GLU A 93 11.18 15.37 -4.72
C GLU A 93 11.04 16.84 -5.13
N THR A 94 9.99 17.51 -4.63
CA THR A 94 9.70 18.91 -4.95
C THR A 94 10.55 19.88 -4.13
N LYS A 95 10.68 19.65 -2.81
CA LYS A 95 11.26 20.61 -1.86
C LYS A 95 12.60 20.17 -1.26
N ARG A 96 13.04 18.93 -1.52
CA ARG A 96 14.19 18.29 -0.87
C ARG A 96 14.11 18.34 0.66
N SER A 97 12.89 18.29 1.19
CA SER A 97 12.61 18.31 2.63
C SER A 97 11.31 17.58 2.95
N HIS A 98 11.22 17.05 4.17
CA HIS A 98 9.99 16.47 4.72
C HIS A 98 9.00 17.58 5.12
N SER A 99 7.68 17.35 5.01
CA SER A 99 6.68 18.32 5.49
C SER A 99 6.84 18.61 6.98
N VAL A 100 7.05 17.55 7.76
CA VAL A 100 7.13 17.61 9.21
C VAL A 100 8.60 17.46 9.64
N GLN A 101 9.08 18.38 10.47
CA GLN A 101 10.47 18.38 10.93
C GLN A 101 10.72 17.47 12.13
N SER A 102 9.66 16.97 12.79
CA SER A 102 9.73 16.07 13.95
C SER A 102 10.55 14.81 13.63
N THR A 103 11.44 14.43 14.55
CA THR A 103 12.21 13.19 14.46
C THR A 103 11.36 11.97 14.75
N GLU A 104 10.32 12.09 15.56
CA GLU A 104 9.31 11.06 15.82
C GLU A 104 8.58 10.69 14.52
N PHE A 105 7.99 11.69 13.85
CA PHE A 105 7.34 11.48 12.55
C PHE A 105 8.25 10.83 11.50
N LYS A 106 9.52 11.24 11.45
CA LYS A 106 10.52 10.64 10.53
C LYS A 106 10.81 9.18 10.89
N ARG A 107 10.82 8.85 12.18
CA ARG A 107 10.99 7.47 12.64
C ARG A 107 9.78 6.62 12.25
N ASP A 108 8.56 7.14 12.44
CA ASP A 108 7.32 6.45 12.04
C ASP A 108 7.29 6.23 10.52
N CYS A 109 7.67 7.24 9.73
CA CYS A 109 7.82 7.09 8.29
C CYS A 109 8.80 5.98 7.92
N LEU A 110 9.98 5.94 8.57
CA LEU A 110 10.99 4.92 8.32
C LEU A 110 10.49 3.51 8.71
N ILE A 111 9.81 3.40 9.85
CA ILE A 111 9.18 2.14 10.28
C ILE A 111 8.15 1.68 9.24
N ASN A 112 7.20 2.55 8.87
CA ASN A 112 6.14 2.22 7.93
C ASN A 112 6.71 1.82 6.56
N LEU A 113 7.73 2.53 6.04
CA LEU A 113 8.44 2.13 4.82
C LEU A 113 8.98 0.70 4.91
N LYS A 114 9.59 0.33 6.03
CA LYS A 114 10.20 -1.00 6.17
C LYS A 114 9.18 -2.12 6.34
N ILE A 115 8.05 -1.86 7.00
CA ILE A 115 7.11 -2.93 7.39
C ILE A 115 5.86 -3.04 6.52
N ILE A 116 5.46 -2.00 5.79
CA ILE A 116 4.23 -2.02 4.96
C ILE A 116 4.23 -3.19 3.96
N PRO A 117 5.30 -3.44 3.19
CA PRO A 117 5.32 -4.57 2.25
C PRO A 117 5.07 -5.93 2.93
N PHE A 118 5.53 -6.08 4.18
CA PHE A 118 5.28 -7.29 4.95
C PHE A 118 3.86 -7.36 5.50
N LYS A 119 3.36 -6.26 6.08
CA LYS A 119 1.98 -6.17 6.57
C LYS A 119 0.98 -6.43 5.44
N ALA A 120 1.33 -6.04 4.22
CA ALA A 120 0.56 -6.25 3.01
C ALA A 120 0.61 -7.69 2.46
N GLY A 121 1.31 -8.61 3.12
CA GLY A 121 1.39 -10.01 2.68
C GLY A 121 2.36 -10.28 1.52
N LEU A 122 3.24 -9.32 1.14
CA LEU A 122 4.18 -9.49 0.03
C LEU A 122 5.35 -10.46 0.33
N GLY A 123 5.44 -10.96 1.57
CA GLY A 123 6.40 -11.99 1.95
C GLY A 123 7.86 -11.63 1.65
N ILE A 124 8.64 -12.63 1.22
CA ILE A 124 10.07 -12.48 0.92
C ILE A 124 10.30 -11.47 -0.21
N GLU A 125 9.36 -11.34 -1.15
CA GLU A 125 9.44 -10.31 -2.18
C GLU A 125 9.40 -8.91 -1.55
N GLY A 126 8.48 -8.68 -0.60
CA GLY A 126 8.44 -7.44 0.18
C GLY A 126 9.79 -7.10 0.84
N LEU A 127 10.45 -8.07 1.46
CA LEU A 127 11.79 -7.90 2.06
C LEU A 127 12.83 -7.44 1.04
N ASN A 128 12.86 -8.10 -0.11
CA ASN A 128 13.79 -7.75 -1.18
C ASN A 128 13.56 -6.33 -1.68
N LEU A 129 12.29 -5.88 -1.75
CA LEU A 129 11.95 -4.55 -2.23
C LEU A 129 12.30 -3.43 -1.24
N VAL A 130 12.37 -3.70 0.07
CA VAL A 130 12.76 -2.71 1.10
C VAL A 130 14.26 -2.70 1.42
N THR A 131 15.02 -3.62 0.81
CA THR A 131 16.48 -3.74 0.95
C THR A 131 17.23 -3.52 -0.36
N THR A 132 16.57 -3.72 -1.50
CA THR A 132 17.13 -3.56 -2.84
C THR A 132 16.18 -2.73 -3.70
N ASN A 133 16.72 -1.73 -4.39
CA ASN A 133 15.96 -1.00 -5.39
C ASN A 133 15.99 -1.74 -6.73
N THR A 134 14.83 -2.16 -7.21
CA THR A 134 14.60 -2.84 -8.49
C THR A 134 13.84 -1.96 -9.49
N ASP A 135 13.47 -0.75 -9.09
CA ASP A 135 12.82 0.22 -9.96
C ASP A 135 13.79 0.72 -11.05
N LYS A 136 13.22 1.18 -12.17
CA LYS A 136 14.03 1.85 -13.19
C LYS A 136 14.57 3.17 -12.62
N PRO A 137 15.81 3.54 -12.97
CA PRO A 137 16.38 4.81 -12.52
C PRO A 137 15.57 5.99 -13.04
N ASN A 138 15.47 7.05 -12.24
CA ASN A 138 14.80 8.32 -12.58
C ASN A 138 13.30 8.20 -12.89
N LEU A 139 12.62 7.16 -12.40
CA LEU A 139 11.16 7.16 -12.42
C LEU A 139 10.64 8.26 -11.49
N SER A 140 9.68 9.02 -12.00
CA SER A 140 8.99 10.08 -11.25
C SER A 140 7.93 9.45 -10.37
N THR A 141 7.89 9.83 -9.09
CA THR A 141 6.86 9.33 -8.14
C THR A 141 5.57 10.15 -8.12
N LYS A 142 5.39 11.06 -9.09
CA LYS A 142 4.16 11.87 -9.21
C LYS A 142 2.89 11.02 -9.28
N ASP A 143 2.96 9.90 -9.98
CA ASP A 143 1.82 8.98 -10.19
C ASP A 143 1.81 7.82 -9.18
N LEU A 144 2.62 7.91 -8.11
CA LEU A 144 2.75 6.86 -7.11
C LEU A 144 1.60 6.97 -6.11
N TRP A 145 0.58 6.16 -6.32
CA TRP A 145 -0.64 6.13 -5.52
C TRP A 145 -1.28 4.76 -5.69
N VAL A 146 -1.91 4.25 -4.64
CA VAL A 146 -2.83 3.12 -4.75
C VAL A 146 -4.24 3.68 -4.83
N ASP A 147 -4.87 3.48 -5.98
CA ASP A 147 -6.17 4.03 -6.34
C ASP A 147 -7.29 3.10 -5.88
N PHE A 148 -8.18 3.65 -5.04
CA PHE A 148 -9.35 2.98 -4.52
C PHE A 148 -10.62 3.25 -5.36
N ASP A 149 -10.70 4.38 -6.08
CA ASP A 149 -11.91 4.81 -6.78
C ASP A 149 -12.26 3.91 -7.98
N LYS A 150 -11.29 3.12 -8.42
CA LYS A 150 -11.47 2.11 -9.47
C LYS A 150 -12.39 0.96 -9.06
N TRP A 151 -12.60 0.74 -7.75
CA TRP A 151 -13.47 -0.30 -7.22
C TRP A 151 -14.94 0.10 -7.15
N GLU A 152 -15.25 1.35 -6.80
CA GLU A 152 -16.65 1.85 -6.77
C GLU A 152 -17.31 1.87 -8.16
N THR A 153 -16.51 1.93 -9.23
CA THR A 153 -17.01 1.87 -10.61
C THR A 153 -17.33 0.45 -11.08
N LEU A 154 -16.71 -0.58 -10.50
CA LEU A 154 -16.95 -1.99 -10.86
C LEU A 154 -18.17 -2.59 -10.13
N THR A 155 -18.39 -2.20 -8.88
CA THR A 155 -19.52 -2.72 -8.08
C THR A 155 -20.86 -2.04 -8.38
N ASN A 156 -20.86 -0.83 -8.95
CA ASN A 156 -22.08 -0.15 -9.41
C ASN A 156 -22.58 -0.60 -10.79
N TYR A 157 -21.80 -1.39 -11.55
CA TYR A 157 -22.20 -1.82 -12.90
C TYR A 157 -23.07 -3.09 -12.91
N ASP A 158 -23.18 -3.82 -11.79
CA ASP A 158 -23.99 -5.06 -11.70
C ASP A 158 -25.37 -4.85 -11.06
N SER A 159 -25.82 -3.59 -10.92
CA SER A 159 -27.16 -3.26 -10.42
C SER A 159 -28.08 -2.65 -11.49
N SER A 160 -27.74 -2.78 -12.78
CA SER A 160 -28.55 -2.27 -13.89
C SER A 160 -28.73 -3.26 -15.06
N VAL A 161 -29.44 -4.36 -14.79
CA VAL A 161 -30.19 -5.15 -15.78
C VAL A 161 -31.64 -5.21 -15.25
N SER A 162 -32.51 -4.28 -15.66
CA SER A 162 -33.42 -4.32 -16.83
C SER A 162 -34.65 -5.22 -16.62
N GLU A 163 -35.80 -4.58 -16.41
CA GLU A 163 -37.18 -4.97 -16.81
C GLU A 163 -38.11 -3.90 -16.19
N GLY A 164 -39.06 -3.27 -16.86
CA GLY A 164 -39.56 -3.34 -18.21
C GLY A 164 -40.52 -2.16 -18.39
N THR A 165 -40.55 -1.66 -19.62
CA THR A 165 -41.48 -0.64 -20.10
C THR A 165 -42.92 -1.15 -20.02
N GLU A 166 -43.81 -0.40 -19.38
CA GLU A 166 -45.23 -0.42 -19.76
C GLU A 166 -45.83 0.99 -19.71
N GLU A 167 -45.91 1.54 -20.92
CA GLU A 167 -46.71 2.67 -21.36
C GLU A 167 -48.19 2.33 -21.16
N SER A 168 -48.88 3.00 -20.23
CA SER A 168 -50.35 2.93 -20.14
C SER A 168 -50.97 4.26 -20.55
N THR A 169 -51.30 4.34 -21.84
CA THR A 169 -52.26 5.29 -22.41
C THR A 169 -53.66 4.90 -21.96
N TYR A 170 -54.35 5.78 -21.22
CA TYR A 170 -55.82 5.77 -21.16
C TYR A 170 -56.35 7.20 -21.21
N GLU A 171 -57.32 7.34 -22.09
CA GLU A 171 -57.93 8.56 -22.58
C GLU A 171 -58.87 9.19 -21.54
N ASP A 172 -58.92 10.53 -21.59
CA ASP A 172 -60.12 11.37 -21.72
C ASP A 172 -61.41 10.87 -21.07
N ASP A 173 -61.88 11.56 -20.03
CA ASP A 173 -63.32 11.72 -19.81
C ASP A 173 -63.62 13.11 -19.22
N GLU A 174 -64.32 13.88 -20.04
CA GLU A 174 -64.92 15.20 -19.82
C GLU A 174 -65.91 15.18 -18.66
N SER A 175 -65.92 16.23 -17.84
CA SER A 175 -67.12 16.64 -17.08
C SER A 175 -66.96 18.08 -16.60
N GLU A 176 -67.64 18.98 -17.32
CA GLU A 176 -67.90 20.38 -16.99
C GLU A 176 -68.70 20.57 -15.69
N SER A 177 -68.86 21.86 -15.35
CA SER A 177 -69.84 22.51 -14.44
C SER A 177 -69.43 22.64 -12.97
N GLU A 178 -69.65 23.76 -12.28
CA GLU A 178 -70.11 25.12 -12.60
C GLU A 178 -69.74 26.00 -11.39
N GLU A 179 -69.74 27.30 -11.60
CA GLU A 179 -69.48 28.37 -10.62
C GLU A 179 -70.45 28.36 -9.42
N ASP A 180 -69.93 28.73 -8.23
CA ASP A 180 -70.60 29.62 -7.26
C ASP A 180 -69.57 30.24 -6.29
#